data_AF-A0A4Y1Q0F3-F1
#
_entry.id   AF-A0A4Y1Q0F3-F1
#
_cell.length_a   1.000
_cell.length_b   1.000
_cell.length_c   1.000
_cell.angle_alpha   90.00
_cell.angle_beta   90.00
_cell.angle_gamma   90.00
#
_symmetry.space_group_name_H-M   'P 1'
#
loop_
_entity.id
_entity.type
_entity.pdbx_description
1 polymer ?
#
loop_
_entity_poly.entity_id
_entity_poly.type
_entity_poly.pdbx_seq_one_letter_code
_entity_poly.pdbx_strand_id
1 'polypeptide(L)'
;RNDYYGGDSASLNLTQLYRKFRYGQPLPADLGRDRDYAVDLIPKFIMTNGELTKILVHTDVVRYLEFKSIAGSFVYRNGGIYKV
;
A
#
# COMPACT_ATOMS: atom_id res chain seq x y z
N ARG A 1 16.37 -15.12 -0.04
CA ARG A 1 15.61 -14.84 -1.29
C ARG A 1 14.15 -15.14 -0.98
N ASN A 2 13.24 -14.20 -1.24
CA ASN A 2 11.81 -14.36 -0.94
C ASN A 2 11.09 -15.01 -2.13
N ASP A 3 9.97 -15.67 -1.87
CA ASP A 3 9.06 -16.28 -2.85
C ASP A 3 8.03 -15.30 -3.44
N TYR A 4 8.11 -14.02 -3.05
CA TYR A 4 7.26 -12.92 -3.51
C TYR A 4 8.08 -11.68 -3.94
N TYR A 5 7.44 -10.81 -4.73
CA TYR A 5 8.01 -9.52 -5.12
C TYR A 5 7.92 -8.47 -3.99
N GLY A 6 8.76 -7.44 -4.08
CA GLY A 6 8.66 -6.25 -3.21
C GLY A 6 9.57 -6.26 -1.99
N GLY A 7 10.12 -7.40 -1.57
CA GLY A 7 11.10 -7.45 -0.46
C GLY A 7 10.57 -6.77 0.81
N ASP A 8 11.30 -5.79 1.33
CA ASP A 8 10.91 -5.02 2.52
C ASP A 8 9.71 -4.09 2.28
N SER A 9 9.38 -3.79 1.01
CA SER A 9 8.20 -3.02 0.60
C SER A 9 7.13 -3.90 -0.08
N ALA A 10 7.07 -5.19 0.24
CA ALA A 10 6.05 -6.07 -0.29
C ALA A 10 4.63 -5.69 0.17
N SER A 11 3.64 -6.00 -0.65
CA SER A 11 2.22 -5.97 -0.28
C SER A 11 1.80 -7.38 0.12
N LEU A 12 1.30 -7.53 1.35
CA LEU A 12 0.95 -8.83 1.93
C LEU A 12 -0.56 -9.05 1.92
N ASN A 13 -0.97 -10.29 1.71
CA ASN A 13 -2.33 -10.71 2.05
C ASN A 13 -2.50 -10.85 3.57
N LEU A 14 -3.73 -11.08 4.01
CA LEU A 14 -4.08 -11.04 5.42
C LEU A 14 -3.40 -12.16 6.24
N THR A 15 -3.28 -13.37 5.67
CA THR A 15 -2.60 -14.52 6.27
C THR A 15 -1.10 -14.25 6.44
N GLN A 16 -0.45 -13.69 5.43
CA GLN A 16 0.96 -13.30 5.47
C GLN A 16 1.19 -12.20 6.52
N LEU A 17 0.29 -11.21 6.58
CA LEU A 17 0.36 -10.12 7.56
C LEU A 17 0.26 -10.63 8.99
N TYR A 18 -0.69 -11.53 9.27
CA TYR A 18 -0.86 -12.15 10.59
C TYR A 18 0.34 -13.01 10.98
N ARG A 19 0.85 -13.84 10.07
CA ARG A 19 2.08 -14.62 10.33
C ARG A 19 3.27 -13.72 10.69
N LYS A 20 3.37 -12.53 10.06
CA LYS A 20 4.47 -11.59 10.29
C LYS A 20 4.35 -10.83 11.61
N PHE A 21 3.15 -10.39 12.01
CA PHE A 21 2.97 -9.46 13.15
C PHE A 21 2.15 -10.00 14.33
N ARG A 22 1.53 -11.18 14.18
CA ARG A 22 0.62 -11.81 15.15
C ARG A 22 0.87 -13.32 15.21
N TYR A 23 2.14 -13.70 15.32
CA TYR A 23 2.56 -15.11 15.32
C TYR A 23 1.76 -15.95 16.32
N GLY A 24 1.24 -17.09 15.86
CA GLY A 24 0.44 -18.01 16.67
C GLY A 24 -1.02 -17.61 16.91
N GLN A 25 -1.45 -16.43 16.45
CA GLN A 25 -2.86 -16.04 16.54
C GLN A 25 -3.64 -16.49 15.31
N PRO A 26 -4.85 -17.05 15.48
CA PRO A 26 -5.71 -17.39 14.37
C PRO A 26 -6.19 -16.11 13.69
N LEU A 27 -6.42 -16.20 12.38
CA LEU A 27 -7.01 -15.09 11.64
C LEU A 27 -8.49 -14.93 12.04
N PRO A 28 -8.93 -13.73 12.46
CA PRO A 28 -10.34 -13.47 12.76
C PRO A 28 -11.23 -13.70 11.53
N ALA A 29 -12.34 -14.40 11.71
CA ALA A 29 -13.24 -14.80 10.61
C ALA A 29 -14.06 -13.61 10.04
N ASP A 30 -14.17 -12.52 10.79
CA ASP A 30 -14.91 -11.32 10.45
C ASP A 30 -14.14 -10.35 9.53
N LEU A 31 -12.84 -10.57 9.31
CA LEU A 31 -12.03 -9.75 8.42
C LEU A 31 -12.22 -10.07 6.93
N GLY A 32 -13.03 -11.07 6.57
CA GLY A 32 -13.32 -11.38 5.17
C GLY A 32 -12.27 -12.28 4.51
N ARG A 33 -12.16 -12.20 3.18
CA ARG A 33 -11.35 -13.15 2.38
C ARG A 33 -9.91 -12.67 2.24
N ASP A 34 -8.96 -13.59 2.37
CA ASP A 34 -7.53 -13.33 2.29
C ASP A 34 -7.10 -12.55 1.04
N ARG A 35 -7.65 -12.90 -0.12
CA ARG A 35 -7.33 -12.31 -1.43
C ARG A 35 -7.82 -10.88 -1.64
N ASP A 36 -8.70 -10.40 -0.78
CA ASP A 36 -9.24 -9.03 -0.88
C ASP A 36 -8.25 -8.01 -0.28
N TYR A 37 -7.14 -8.49 0.30
CA TYR A 37 -6.12 -7.68 0.96
C TYR A 37 -4.83 -7.63 0.15
N ALA A 38 -4.37 -6.40 -0.09
CA ALA A 38 -3.01 -6.10 -0.52
C ALA A 38 -2.47 -4.99 0.40
N VAL A 39 -1.85 -5.39 1.51
CA VAL A 39 -1.38 -4.47 2.56
C VAL A 39 0.10 -4.19 2.38
N ASP A 40 0.43 -2.98 1.93
CA ASP A 40 1.82 -2.53 1.79
C ASP A 40 2.51 -2.46 3.14
N LEU A 41 3.70 -3.08 3.25
CA LEU A 41 4.56 -2.91 4.43
C LEU A 41 5.08 -1.48 4.58
N ILE A 42 5.25 -0.76 3.46
CA ILE A 42 5.71 0.62 3.41
C ILE A 42 4.83 1.40 2.41
N PRO A 43 3.64 1.88 2.83
CA PRO A 43 2.74 2.60 1.95
C PRO A 43 3.34 3.97 1.56
N LYS A 44 3.30 4.29 0.26
CA LYS A 44 3.74 5.58 -0.29
C LYS A 44 2.79 6.05 -1.39
N PHE A 45 2.48 7.33 -1.40
CA PHE A 45 1.78 7.95 -2.54
C PHE A 45 2.77 8.44 -3.59
N ILE A 46 2.30 8.50 -4.82
CA ILE A 46 3.04 9.04 -5.96
C ILE A 46 2.49 10.43 -6.29
N MET A 47 3.37 11.40 -6.41
CA MET A 47 3.04 12.74 -6.86
C MET A 47 2.72 12.71 -8.36
N THR A 48 1.54 13.16 -8.78
CA THR A 48 1.07 13.07 -10.17
C THR A 48 2.06 13.63 -11.21
N ASN A 49 2.77 14.71 -10.90
CA ASN A 49 3.79 15.30 -11.78
C ASN A 49 5.23 15.20 -11.20
N GLY A 50 5.47 14.20 -10.35
CA GLY A 50 6.79 13.92 -9.78
C GLY A 50 7.68 13.13 -10.74
N GLU A 51 8.99 13.09 -10.43
CA GLU A 51 9.98 12.37 -11.23
C GLU A 51 9.66 10.87 -11.38
N LEU A 52 9.13 10.22 -10.34
CA LEU A 52 8.74 8.81 -10.42
C LEU A 52 7.65 8.58 -11.48
N THR A 53 6.62 9.42 -11.51
CA THR A 53 5.55 9.30 -12.52
C THR A 53 6.10 9.50 -13.93
N LYS A 54 7.02 10.45 -14.11
CA LYS A 54 7.70 10.65 -15.39
C LYS A 54 8.46 9.40 -15.81
N ILE A 55 9.24 8.80 -14.91
CA ILE A 55 9.98 7.56 -15.19
C ILE A 55 9.02 6.45 -15.64
N LEU A 56 7.91 6.22 -14.92
CA LEU A 56 6.95 5.16 -15.25
C LEU A 56 6.30 5.35 -16.63
N VAL A 57 6.05 6.59 -17.04
CA VAL A 57 5.55 6.92 -18.39
C VAL A 57 6.61 6.65 -19.45
N HIS A 58 7.86 7.09 -19.22
CA HIS A 58 8.95 6.89 -20.17
C HIS A 58 9.32 5.41 -20.38
N THR A 59 9.12 4.57 -19.36
CA THR A 59 9.36 3.12 -19.44
C THR A 59 8.13 2.33 -19.85
N ASP A 60 7.03 2.98 -20.25
CA ASP A 60 5.76 2.33 -20.66
C ASP A 60 5.10 1.41 -19.61
N VAL A 61 5.53 1.47 -18.33
CA VAL A 61 5.03 0.60 -17.25
C VAL A 61 3.59 0.95 -16.86
N VAL A 62 3.16 2.19 -17.12
CA VAL A 62 1.78 2.66 -16.86
C VAL A 62 0.71 1.84 -17.60
N ARG A 63 1.07 1.05 -18.62
CA ARG A 63 0.15 0.15 -19.33
C ARG A 63 -0.37 -1.01 -18.47
N TYR A 64 0.32 -1.30 -17.37
CA TYR A 64 -0.02 -2.39 -16.44
C TYR A 64 -0.58 -1.90 -15.10
N LEU A 65 -0.66 -0.58 -14.91
CA LEU A 65 -1.04 0.04 -13.65
C LEU A 65 -2.19 1.02 -13.86
N GLU A 66 -3.20 0.91 -13.02
CA GLU A 66 -4.27 1.91 -12.93
C GLU A 66 -4.03 2.78 -11.68
N PHE A 67 -3.99 4.10 -11.88
CA PHE A 67 -3.82 5.06 -10.79
C PHE A 67 -5.15 5.71 -10.44
N LYS A 68 -5.44 5.78 -9.14
CA LYS A 68 -6.59 6.51 -8.60
C LYS A 68 -6.12 7.69 -7.77
N SER A 69 -6.79 8.83 -7.92
CA SER A 69 -6.52 10.00 -7.09
C SER A 69 -6.94 9.75 -5.64
N ILE A 70 -6.14 10.26 -4.70
CA ILE A 70 -6.52 10.31 -3.29
C ILE A 70 -7.56 11.41 -3.08
N ALA A 71 -8.48 11.21 -2.13
CA ALA A 71 -9.57 12.17 -1.88
C ALA A 71 -9.12 13.47 -1.21
N GLY A 72 -7.99 13.46 -0.49
CA GLY A 72 -7.47 14.64 0.17
C GLY A 72 -6.15 14.42 0.88
N SER A 73 -5.50 15.52 1.20
CA SER A 73 -4.33 15.59 2.06
C SER A 73 -4.71 16.37 3.32
N PHE A 74 -4.13 16.01 4.46
CA PHE A 74 -4.47 16.59 5.75
C PHE A 74 -3.23 16.90 6.56
N VAL A 75 -3.32 17.93 7.39
CA VAL A 75 -2.28 18.36 8.32
C VAL A 75 -2.81 18.33 9.75
N TYR A 76 -1.98 17.83 10.66
CA TYR A 76 -2.25 17.91 12.09
C TYR A 76 -1.69 19.23 12.65
N ARG A 77 -2.54 19.99 13.35
CA ARG A 77 -2.16 21.25 14.00
C ARG A 77 -2.98 21.45 15.26
N ASN A 78 -2.34 21.75 16.38
CA ASN A 78 -3.02 22.14 17.64
C ASN A 78 -4.15 21.18 18.07
N GLY A 79 -3.95 19.87 17.96
CA GLY A 79 -4.99 18.89 18.33
C GLY A 79 -6.05 18.63 17.27
N GLY A 80 -6.08 19.39 16.18
CA GLY A 80 -7.01 19.22 15.07
C GLY A 80 -6.36 18.64 13.81
N ILE A 81 -7.19 18.00 12.98
CA ILE A 81 -6.84 17.56 11.62
C ILE A 81 -7.55 18.50 10.65
N TYR A 82 -6.80 19.12 9.75
CA TYR A 82 -7.31 20.09 8.78
C TYR A 82 -6.95 19.63 7.38
N LYS A 83 -7.86 19.83 6.43
CA LYS A 83 -7.57 19.57 5.01
C LYS A 83 -6.55 20.60 4.53
N VAL A 84 -5.54 20.13 3.79
CA VAL A 84 -4.56 20.97 3.08
C VAL A 84 -5.16 21.42 1.75
#